data_AF-A0A963AAF9-F1
#
_entry.id   AF-A0A963AAF9-F1
#
_cell.length_a   1.000
_cell.length_b   1.000
_cell.length_c   1.000
_cell.angle_alpha   90.00
_cell.angle_beta   90.00
_cell.angle_gamma   90.00
#
_symmetry.space_group_name_H-M   'P 1'
#
loop_
_entity.id
_entity.type
_entity.pdbx_description
1 polymer ?
#
loop_
_entity_poly.entity_id
_entity_poly.type
_entity_poly.pdbx_seq_one_letter_code
_entity_poly.pdbx_strand_id
1 'polypeptide(L)' 'MRQHEFYKTKLRYETDSLDLSESLSNGGDVIVIDARAPDAYEIEHIPTAINIPQRIMTSDTNRGRVNRATLLQVFGVNK' A
#
# COMPACT_ATOMS: atom_id res chain seq x y z
N MET A 1 -14.15 -11.64 -21.99
CA MET A 1 -13.31 -10.43 -21.79
C MET A 1 -12.13 -10.53 -22.76
N ARG A 2 -11.78 -9.45 -23.48
CA ARG A 2 -10.61 -9.44 -24.39
C ARG A 2 -9.33 -9.18 -23.60
N GLN A 3 -8.19 -9.69 -24.05
CA GLN A 3 -6.90 -9.61 -23.35
C GLN A 3 -6.53 -8.20 -22.88
N HIS A 4 -6.72 -7.18 -23.72
CA HIS A 4 -6.41 -5.79 -23.36
C HIS A 4 -7.29 -5.25 -22.22
N GLU A 5 -8.55 -5.64 -22.14
CA GLU A 5 -9.45 -5.21 -21.05
C GLU A 5 -9.07 -5.86 -19.72
N PHE A 6 -8.61 -7.12 -19.76
CA PHE A 6 -8.12 -7.80 -18.57
C PHE A 6 -6.91 -7.07 -17.97
N TYR A 7 -5.90 -6.75 -18.78
CA TYR A 7 -4.70 -6.06 -18.28
C TYR A 7 -4.97 -4.63 -17.83
N LYS A 8 -5.83 -3.90 -18.55
CA LYS A 8 -6.27 -2.57 -18.08
C LYS A 8 -6.99 -2.64 -16.74
N THR A 9 -7.80 -3.67 -16.51
CA THR A 9 -8.49 -3.87 -15.23
C THR A 9 -7.50 -4.18 -14.12
N LYS A 10 -6.52 -5.07 -14.38
CA LYS A 10 -5.48 -5.44 -13.43
C LYS A 10 -4.66 -4.23 -12.95
N LEU A 11 -4.20 -3.39 -13.89
CA LEU A 11 -3.41 -2.19 -13.60
C LEU A 11 -4.16 -1.13 -12.78
N ARG A 12 -5.49 -1.19 -12.67
CA ARG A 12 -6.25 -0.27 -11.79
C ARG A 12 -6.11 -0.61 -10.30
N TYR A 13 -5.64 -1.81 -9.97
CA TYR A 13 -5.56 -2.31 -8.59
C TYR A 13 -4.13 -2.63 -8.15
N GLU A 14 -3.14 -2.38 -9.02
CA GLU A 14 -1.73 -2.64 -8.77
C GLU A 14 -0.92 -1.39 -9.11
N THR A 15 0.19 -1.20 -8.41
CA THR A 15 1.20 -0.17 -8.67
C THR A 15 2.56 -0.85 -8.61
N ASP A 16 3.53 -0.35 -9.36
CA ASP A 16 4.91 -0.80 -9.21
C ASP A 16 5.73 0.12 -8.28
N SER A 17 7.00 -0.24 -8.04
CA SER A 17 7.90 0.53 -7.18
C SER A 17 8.32 1.88 -7.75
N LEU A 18 8.34 2.00 -9.08
CA LEU A 18 8.69 3.26 -9.75
C LEU A 18 7.54 4.25 -9.61
N ASP A 19 6.32 3.82 -9.90
CA ASP A 19 5.09 4.61 -9.72
C ASP A 19 4.96 5.12 -8.26
N LEU A 20 5.26 4.26 -7.28
CA LEU A 20 5.25 4.64 -5.87
C LEU A 20 6.34 5.70 -5.58
N SER A 21 7.58 5.46 -6.01
CA SER A 21 8.71 6.37 -5.78
C SER A 21 8.45 7.75 -6.38
N GLU A 22 7.92 7.82 -7.59
CA GLU A 22 7.54 9.07 -8.25
C GLU A 22 6.41 9.77 -7.50
N SER A 23 5.38 9.02 -7.06
CA SER A 23 4.26 9.57 -6.30
C SER A 23 4.73 10.19 -4.98
N LEU A 24 5.62 9.52 -4.24
CA LEU A 24 6.19 10.04 -3.00
C LEU A 24 7.08 11.26 -3.25
N SER A 25 7.88 11.24 -4.31
CA SER A 25 8.80 12.34 -4.65
C SER A 25 8.07 13.59 -5.11
N ASN A 26 6.93 13.43 -5.79
CA ASN A 26 6.12 14.52 -6.32
C ASN A 26 5.07 15.05 -5.33
N GLY A 27 5.05 14.55 -4.09
CA GLY A 27 4.07 14.96 -3.07
C GLY A 27 2.64 14.52 -3.38
N GLY A 28 2.48 13.38 -4.05
CA GLY A 28 1.18 12.77 -4.32
C GLY A 28 0.44 12.41 -3.03
N ASP A 29 -0.90 12.41 -3.08
CA ASP A 29 -1.77 12.03 -1.97
C ASP A 29 -1.83 10.50 -1.81
N VAL A 30 -0.70 9.92 -1.41
CA VAL A 30 -0.52 8.47 -1.21
C VAL A 30 -0.12 8.21 0.25
N ILE A 31 -0.73 7.20 0.87
CA ILE A 31 -0.31 6.71 2.19
C ILE A 31 0.16 5.27 2.03
N VAL A 32 1.43 5.03 2.30
CA VAL A 32 2.00 3.68 2.25
C VAL A 32 1.65 2.94 3.53
N ILE A 33 1.15 1.71 3.40
CA ILE A 33 0.78 0.89 4.56
C ILE A 33 1.53 -0.42 4.52
N ASP A 34 2.38 -0.62 5.51
CA ASP A 34 2.98 -1.91 5.75
C ASP A 34 2.01 -2.79 6.54
N ALA A 35 1.50 -3.85 5.90
CA ALA A 35 0.55 -4.77 6.54
C ALA A 35 1.22 -5.99 7.20
N ARG A 36 2.56 -6.03 7.27
CA ARG A 36 3.31 -7.08 7.98
C ARG A 36 3.15 -6.94 9.49
N ALA A 37 3.67 -7.94 10.21
CA ALA A 37 3.78 -7.89 11.66
C ALA A 37 4.64 -6.70 12.12
N PRO A 38 4.37 -6.11 13.29
CA PRO A 38 5.12 -4.95 13.79
C PRO A 38 6.63 -5.17 13.84
N ASP A 39 7.08 -6.36 14.28
CA ASP A 39 8.51 -6.67 14.37
C ASP A 39 9.24 -6.57 13.01
N ALA A 40 8.57 -6.95 11.91
CA ALA A 40 9.14 -6.83 10.56
C ALA A 40 9.20 -5.38 10.07
N TYR A 41 8.22 -4.57 10.47
CA TYR A 41 8.20 -3.14 10.17
C TYR A 41 9.30 -2.38 10.93
N GLU A 42 9.52 -2.71 12.21
CA GLU A 42 10.58 -2.07 13.02
C GLU A 42 11.99 -2.39 12.51
N ILE A 43 12.20 -3.58 11.92
CA ILE A 43 13.49 -3.93 11.30
C ILE A 43 13.74 -3.04 10.07
N GLU A 44 12.77 -2.95 9.17
CA GLU A 44 12.85 -2.12 7.98
C GLU A 44 11.46 -1.85 7.39
N HIS A 45 11.28 -0.64 6.86
CA HIS A 45 10.07 -0.26 6.13
C HIS A 45 10.37 0.88 5.16
N ILE A 46 9.44 1.12 4.23
CA ILE A 46 9.53 2.24 3.30
C ILE A 46 9.35 3.55 4.08
N PRO A 47 10.18 4.57 3.84
CA PRO A 47 10.00 5.88 4.45
C PRO A 47 8.57 6.40 4.26
N THR A 48 7.99 6.99 5.30
CA THR A 48 6.59 7.47 5.35
C THR A 48 5.49 6.40 5.47
N ALA A 49 5.85 5.11 5.43
CA ALA A 49 4.88 4.04 5.66
C ALA A 49 4.31 4.08 7.09
N ILE A 50 3.09 3.58 7.25
CA ILE A 50 2.48 3.30 8.55
C ILE A 50 2.25 1.79 8.69
N ASN A 51 2.51 1.23 9.87
CA ASN A 51 2.22 -0.18 10.12
C ASN A 51 0.76 -0.39 10.50
N ILE A 52 0.02 -1.15 9.69
CA ILE A 52 -1.32 -1.64 10.02
C ILE A 52 -1.38 -3.14 9.69
N PRO A 53 -1.03 -4.02 10.64
CA PRO A 53 -0.96 -5.45 10.38
C PRO A 53 -2.28 -6.02 9.87
N GLN A 54 -2.24 -6.76 8.76
CA GLN A 54 -3.43 -7.30 8.09
C GLN A 54 -4.35 -8.09 9.05
N ARG A 55 -3.76 -8.83 9.98
CA ARG A 55 -4.48 -9.66 10.97
C ARG A 55 -5.43 -8.88 11.88
N ILE A 56 -5.19 -7.58 12.07
CA ILE A 56 -6.04 -6.71 12.89
C ILE A 56 -6.79 -5.65 12.06
N MET A 57 -6.65 -5.65 10.73
CA MET A 57 -7.33 -4.68 9.87
C MET A 57 -8.83 -4.90 9.87
N THR A 58 -9.53 -4.00 10.56
CA THR A 58 -10.99 -3.88 10.60
C THR A 58 -11.40 -2.45 10.23
N SER A 59 -12.68 -2.24 9.97
CA SER A 59 -13.22 -0.88 9.77
C SER A 59 -12.90 0.04 10.96
N ASP A 60 -12.90 -0.50 12.17
CA ASP A 60 -12.66 0.26 13.40
C ASP A 60 -11.20 0.62 13.62
N THR A 61 -10.28 -0.31 13.36
CA THR A 61 -8.83 -0.05 13.52
C THR A 61 -8.30 0.94 12.47
N ASN A 62 -8.95 1.01 11.32
CA ASN A 62 -8.55 1.87 10.20
C ASN A 62 -9.21 3.25 10.25
N ARG A 63 -10.24 3.43 11.10
CA ARG A 63 -10.98 4.68 11.22
C ARG A 63 -10.05 5.84 11.60
N GLY A 64 -10.00 6.87 10.76
CA GLY A 64 -9.18 8.06 10.96
C GLY A 64 -7.68 7.89 10.69
N ARG A 65 -7.23 6.68 10.31
CA ARG A 65 -5.83 6.40 9.93
C ARG A 65 -5.60 6.42 8.41
N VAL A 66 -6.67 6.18 7.65
CA VAL A 66 -6.64 6.15 6.18
C VAL A 66 -7.79 7.00 5.64
N ASN A 67 -7.50 7.84 4.64
CA ASN A 67 -8.50 8.59 3.89
C ASN A 67 -8.82 7.84 2.57
N ARG A 68 -9.98 8.08 1.96
CA ARG A 68 -10.44 7.39 0.75
C ARG A 68 -9.56 7.60 -0.49
N ALA A 69 -8.62 8.56 -0.47
CA ALA A 69 -7.68 8.84 -1.55
C ALA A 69 -6.42 7.94 -1.54
N THR A 70 -6.26 7.11 -0.50
CA THR A 70 -5.03 6.37 -0.23
C THR A 70 -4.80 5.16 -1.14
N LEU A 71 -3.69 5.17 -1.89
CA LEU A 71 -3.12 3.99 -2.55
C LEU A 71 -2.45 3.08 -1.50
N LEU A 72 -3.04 1.92 -1.25
CA LEU A 72 -2.55 0.92 -0.30
C LEU A 72 -1.46 0.05 -0.97
N GLN A 73 -0.19 0.23 -0.60
CA GLN A 73 0.85 -0.73 -1.00
C GLN A 73 1.29 -1.62 0.16
N VAL A 74 0.77 -2.84 0.19
CA VAL A 74 1.17 -3.89 1.13
C VAL A 74 2.51 -4.49 0.69
N PHE A 75 3.61 -4.15 1.37
CA PHE A 75 4.88 -4.84 1.21
C PHE A 75 4.91 -6.12 2.04
N GLY A 76 4.43 -7.23 1.48
CA GLY A 76 4.61 -8.55 2.06
C GLY A 76 5.86 -9.24 1.53
N VAL A 77 7.07 -8.73 1.83
CA VAL A 77 8.29 -9.49 1.57
C VAL A 77 8.52 -10.41 2.77
N ASN A 78 7.91 -11.59 2.76
CA ASN A 78 8.39 -12.70 3.57
C ASN A 78 9.64 -13.25 2.86
N LYS A 79 10.80 -13.08 3.48
CA LYS A 79 11.88 -14.06 3.31
C LYS A 79 11.76 -15.10 4.41
#